data_AF-A0A4Q3FVF1-F1
#
_entry.id   AF-A0A4Q3FVF1-F1
#
_cell.length_a   1.000
_cell.length_b   1.000
_cell.length_c   1.000
_cell.angle_alpha   90.00
_cell.angle_beta   90.00
_cell.angle_gamma   90.00
#
_symmetry.space_group_name_H-M   'P 1'
#
loop_
_entity.id
_entity.type
_entity.pdbx_description
1 polymer ?
#
loop_
_entity_poly.entity_id
_entity_poly.type
_entity_poly.pdbx_seq_one_letter_code
_entity_poly.pdbx_strand_id
1 'polypeptide(L)' 'PELKIIDVFICKLRKKLSVATGGKNYIETVWGRGYVLREPDEADVYSENVA' A
#
# COMPACT_ATOMS: atom_id res chain seq x y z
N PRO A 1 11.71 -19.13 4.55
CA PRO A 1 12.69 -18.00 4.54
C PRO A 1 12.36 -16.94 3.49
N GLU A 2 11.99 -17.36 2.29
CA GLU A 2 11.69 -16.50 1.13
C GLU A 2 10.44 -15.63 1.30
N LEU A 3 9.38 -16.16 1.93
CA LEU A 3 8.16 -15.38 2.20
C LEU A 3 8.44 -14.10 3.00
N LYS A 4 9.30 -14.17 4.03
CA LYS A 4 9.69 -13.00 4.83
C LYS A 4 10.53 -11.97 4.05
N ILE A 5 11.24 -12.41 3.00
CA ILE A 5 12.01 -11.51 2.14
C ILE A 5 11.05 -10.63 1.32
N ILE A 6 10.00 -11.25 0.77
CA ILE A 6 8.97 -10.52 0.01
C ILE A 6 8.25 -9.51 0.91
N ASP A 7 7.85 -9.90 2.13
CA ASP A 7 7.26 -8.99 3.11
C ASP A 7 8.16 -7.77 3.39
N VAL A 8 9.47 -7.99 3.59
CA VAL A 8 10.43 -6.90 3.83
C VAL A 8 10.54 -5.96 2.64
N PHE A 9 10.56 -6.49 1.41
CA PHE A 9 10.58 -5.66 0.21
C PHE A 9 9.27 -4.88 0.04
N ILE A 10 8.12 -5.49 0.29
CA ILE A 10 6.82 -4.83 0.22
C ILE A 10 6.70 -3.72 1.28
N CYS A 11 7.17 -3.95 2.52
CA CYS A 11 7.23 -2.91 3.56
C CYS A 11 8.08 -1.71 3.11
N LYS A 12 9.25 -1.97 2.51
CA LYS A 12 10.13 -0.91 1.98
C LYS A 12 9.47 -0.16 0.82
N LEU A 13 8.80 -0.88 -0.08
CA LEU A 13 8.22 -0.30 -1.27
C LEU A 13 6.97 0.53 -0.94
N ARG A 14 6.10 0.06 -0.05
CA ARG A 14 4.97 0.85 0.50
C ARG A 14 5.43 2.16 1.12
N LYS A 15 6.51 2.13 1.92
CA LYS A 15 7.07 3.33 2.52
C LYS A 15 7.54 4.34 1.45
N LYS A 16 8.21 3.87 0.40
CA LYS A 16 8.66 4.73 -0.71
C LYS A 16 7.49 5.34 -1.48
N LEU A 17 6.45 4.55 -1.77
CA LEU A 17 5.26 5.02 -2.48
C LEU A 17 4.49 6.05 -1.66
N SER A 18 4.26 5.79 -0.37
CA SER A 18 3.59 6.73 0.52
C SER A 18 4.30 8.09 0.55
N VAL A 19 5.65 8.11 0.63
CA VAL A 19 6.43 9.36 0.57
C VAL A 19 6.30 10.07 -0.78
N ALA A 20 6.33 9.33 -1.89
CA ALA A 20 6.28 9.91 -3.24
C ALA A 20 4.88 10.42 -3.63
N THR A 21 3.82 9.90 -3.00
CA THR A 21 2.43 10.12 -3.42
C THR A 21 1.58 10.85 -2.36
N GLY A 22 2.21 11.33 -1.29
CA GLY A 22 1.54 12.13 -0.26
C GLY A 22 0.65 11.30 0.67
N GLY A 23 1.10 10.10 1.07
CA GLY A 23 0.37 9.25 2.02
C GLY A 23 -0.51 8.19 1.36
N LYS A 24 -0.68 8.22 0.03
CA LYS A 24 -1.56 7.30 -0.69
C LYS A 24 -1.06 5.86 -0.68
N ASN A 25 -1.99 4.93 -0.53
CA ASN A 25 -1.72 3.50 -0.48
C ASN A 25 -2.07 2.84 -1.82
N TYR A 26 -1.06 2.30 -2.50
CA TYR A 26 -1.23 1.64 -3.81
C TYR A 26 -1.15 0.11 -3.74
N ILE A 27 -0.70 -0.44 -2.61
CA ILE A 27 -0.45 -1.89 -2.50
C ILE A 27 -1.33 -2.47 -1.43
N GLU A 28 -2.27 -3.30 -1.87
CA GLU A 28 -3.19 -4.04 -1.02
C GLU A 28 -2.61 -5.43 -0.69
N THR A 29 -2.78 -5.88 0.55
CA THR A 29 -2.43 -7.27 0.94
C THR A 29 -3.68 -8.13 0.84
N VAL A 30 -3.65 -9.16 0.01
CA VAL A 30 -4.69 -10.19 -0.05
C VAL A 30 -4.18 -11.45 0.63
N TRP A 31 -4.68 -11.72 1.83
CA TRP A 31 -4.27 -12.86 2.64
C TRP A 31 -4.47 -14.18 1.88
N GLY A 32 -3.41 -15.00 1.81
CA GLY A 32 -3.41 -16.26 1.06
C GLY A 32 -3.31 -16.11 -0.47
N ARG A 33 -3.25 -14.89 -1.02
CA ARG A 33 -3.07 -14.64 -2.47
C ARG A 33 -1.85 -13.78 -2.82
N GLY A 34 -1.39 -12.92 -1.92
CA GLY A 34 -0.21 -12.08 -2.12
C GLY A 34 -0.54 -10.58 -2.09
N TYR A 35 0.05 -9.81 -2.99
CA TYR A 35 -0.09 -8.35 -3.03
C TYR A 35 -0.62 -7.90 -4.39
N VAL A 36 -1.45 -6.87 -4.39
CA VAL A 36 -2.02 -6.28 -5.62
C VAL A 36 -1.68 -4.80 -5.66
N LEU A 37 -1.25 -4.33 -6.82
CA LEU A 37 -1.09 -2.91 -7.11
C LEU A 37 -2.42 -2.37 -7.62
N ARG A 38 -2.99 -1.40 -6.92
CA ARG A 38 -4.21 -0.69 -7.31
C ARG A 38 -3.96 0.81 -7.25
N GLU A 39 -4.71 1.56 -8.05
CA GLU A 39 -4.80 3.00 -7.85
C GLU A 39 -5.61 3.27 -6.58
N PRO A 40 -5.23 4.26 -5.76
CA PRO A 40 -6.04 4.72 -4.64
C PRO A 40 -7.33 5.28 -5.21
N ASP A 41 -8.47 4.83 -4.69
CA ASP A 41 -9.76 5.34 -5.14
C ASP A 41 -9.83 6.83 -4.80
N GLU A 42 -10.39 7.66 -5.69
CA GLU A 42 -10.57 9.10 -5.42
C GLU A 42 -11.33 9.32 -4.10
N ALA A 43 -12.21 8.39 -3.72
CA ALA A 43 -12.94 8.36 -2.47
C ALA A 43 -12.06 8.28 -1.21
N ASP A 44 -10.90 7.62 -1.27
CA ASP A 44 -9.96 7.51 -0.13
C ASP A 44 -9.31 8.86 0.19
N VAL A 45 -9.28 9.78 -0.78
CA VAL A 45 -8.71 11.13 -0.62
C VAL A 45 -9.71 12.09 0.04
N TYR A 46 -11.02 11.77 0.03
CA TYR A 46 -12.08 12.61 0.58
C TYR A 46 -12.54 12.21 2.00
N SER A 47 -12.11 11.06 2.53
CA SER A 47 -12.47 10.63 3.89
C SER A 47 -11.63 11.26 5.00
N GLU A 48 -10.50 11.90 4.70
CA GLU A 48 -9.63 12.54 5.71
C GLU A 48 -10.06 13.98 6.09
N ASN A 49 -11.14 14.51 5.49
CA ASN A 49 -11.72 15.80 5.86
C ASN A 49 -13.11 15.69 6.54
N VAL A 50 -13.49 14.51 7.03
CA VAL A 50 -14.70 14.31 7.84
C VAL A 50 -14.36 13.58 9.15
N ALA A 51 -13.54 14.23 9.99
CA ALA A 51 -13.45 13.97 11.44
C ALA A 51 -12.77 15.14 12.15
#